data_AF-A0A1E3B4X2-F1
#
_entry.id   AF-A0A1E3B4X2-F1
#
_cell.length_a   1.000
_cell.length_b   1.000
_cell.length_c   1.000
_cell.angle_alpha   90.00
_cell.angle_beta   90.00
_cell.angle_gamma   90.00
#
_symmetry.space_group_name_H-M   'P 1'
#
loop_
_entity.id
_entity.type
_entity.pdbx_description
1 polymer ?
#
loop_
_entity_poly.entity_id
_entity_poly.type
_entity_poly.pdbx_seq_one_letter_code
_entity_poly.pdbx_strand_id
1 'polypeptide(L)'
;MGPGEFYANNFMPLALFTKTVLSRVDIRKATRKVFVRGQDDPIISEGGRDTSSLSTDTLTFLVDEIKKLDPRCSTDIRSGEINSILAVLVANLERLETLQISYVTDYMTSLLDMFDTGMDQPYFSKLTSTDLELVCVDADPAMEVIYSDRILPLLALPRLQHFWVNRCLSDSAYHPEEGILPKTMNFSSISLVHSCMDRMTLTKIILASRRLKVFTYSVSVDIIENLENTDPINTEELIEALSCHAETLNEAHISMKERSRARAESVERPTTFESFVPLRNLRYLDIEQAAITSVIKDAAD
;
A
#
# COMPACT_ATOMS: atom_id res chain seq x y z
N MET A 1 -9.72 -33.81 14.60
CA MET A 1 -9.71 -33.28 13.22
C MET A 1 -10.44 -34.28 12.34
N GLY A 2 -11.53 -33.86 11.71
CA GLY A 2 -12.39 -34.72 10.88
C GLY A 2 -12.06 -34.60 9.39
N PRO A 3 -12.56 -35.53 8.55
CA PRO A 3 -12.36 -35.48 7.11
C PRO A 3 -13.31 -34.43 6.49
N GLY A 4 -12.77 -33.42 5.80
CA GLY A 4 -13.58 -32.53 4.96
C GLY A 4 -13.28 -31.04 4.97
N GLU A 5 -12.15 -30.59 5.53
CA GLU A 5 -11.73 -29.19 5.36
C GLU A 5 -11.00 -29.04 4.01
N PHE A 6 -11.73 -28.55 3.01
CA PHE A 6 -11.18 -28.17 1.71
C PHE A 6 -10.46 -26.83 1.84
N TYR A 7 -9.14 -26.84 1.65
CA TYR A 7 -8.32 -25.63 1.51
C TYR A 7 -8.69 -24.94 0.20
N ALA A 8 -9.40 -23.80 0.29
CA ALA A 8 -9.83 -23.06 -0.88
C ALA A 8 -8.70 -22.13 -1.34
N ASN A 9 -8.16 -22.41 -2.54
CA ASN A 9 -7.33 -21.45 -3.26
C ASN A 9 -8.08 -20.12 -3.41
N ASN A 10 -7.60 -19.07 -2.73
CA ASN A 10 -8.26 -17.77 -2.63
C ASN A 10 -8.46 -17.05 -3.98
N PHE A 11 -7.83 -17.55 -5.05
CA PHE A 11 -7.89 -16.97 -6.39
C PHE A 11 -9.04 -17.50 -7.25
N MET A 12 -9.57 -18.69 -6.93
CA MET A 12 -10.67 -19.29 -7.68
C MET A 12 -11.95 -18.43 -7.63
N PRO A 13 -12.42 -17.96 -6.45
CA PRO A 13 -13.60 -17.12 -6.39
C PRO A 13 -13.45 -15.81 -7.16
N LEU A 14 -12.29 -15.16 -7.07
CA LEU A 14 -12.01 -13.92 -7.79
C LEU A 14 -11.95 -14.15 -9.31
N ALA A 15 -11.28 -15.21 -9.77
CA ALA A 15 -11.22 -15.56 -11.19
C ALA A 15 -12.61 -15.88 -11.77
N LEU A 16 -13.41 -16.66 -11.04
CA LEU A 16 -14.78 -16.98 -11.44
C LEU A 16 -15.70 -15.75 -11.42
N PHE A 17 -15.54 -14.89 -10.42
CA PHE A 17 -16.26 -13.61 -10.34
C PHE A 17 -15.90 -12.74 -11.54
N THR A 18 -14.62 -12.49 -11.80
CA THR A 18 -14.15 -11.69 -12.93
C THR A 18 -14.66 -12.24 -14.25
N LYS A 19 -14.55 -13.56 -14.48
CA LYS A 19 -15.13 -14.23 -15.65
C LYS A 19 -16.63 -13.97 -15.77
N THR A 20 -17.37 -14.13 -14.67
CA THR A 20 -18.82 -13.93 -14.64
C THR A 20 -19.19 -12.50 -14.99
N VAL A 21 -18.55 -11.51 -14.34
CA VAL A 21 -18.83 -10.09 -14.56
C VAL A 21 -18.49 -9.70 -16.01
N LEU A 22 -17.37 -10.16 -16.56
CA LEU A 22 -16.99 -9.87 -17.95
C LEU A 22 -17.94 -10.54 -18.96
N SER A 23 -18.45 -11.74 -18.66
CA SER A 23 -19.36 -12.49 -19.53
C SER A 23 -20.81 -12.00 -19.46
N ARG A 24 -21.22 -11.34 -18.37
CA ARG A 24 -22.61 -10.92 -18.11
C ARG A 24 -22.74 -9.40 -18.16
N VAL A 25 -23.24 -8.88 -19.27
CA VAL A 25 -23.40 -7.43 -19.52
C VAL A 25 -24.24 -6.73 -18.44
N ASP A 26 -25.29 -7.41 -17.95
CA ASP A 26 -26.15 -6.89 -16.87
C ASP A 26 -25.37 -6.71 -15.57
N ILE A 27 -24.60 -7.72 -15.17
CA ILE A 27 -23.75 -7.66 -13.96
C ILE A 27 -22.64 -6.63 -14.15
N ARG A 28 -21.94 -6.65 -15.31
CA ARG A 28 -20.92 -5.66 -15.68
C ARG A 28 -21.37 -4.22 -15.49
N LYS A 29 -22.60 -3.91 -15.90
CA LYS A 29 -23.20 -2.57 -15.78
C LYS A 29 -23.73 -2.27 -14.38
N ALA A 30 -23.99 -3.29 -13.57
CA ALA A 30 -24.43 -3.14 -12.19
C ALA A 30 -23.25 -2.99 -11.22
N THR A 31 -22.09 -3.58 -11.50
CA THR A 31 -20.91 -3.53 -10.63
C THR A 31 -20.40 -2.10 -10.49
N ARG A 32 -20.32 -1.63 -9.23
CA ARG A 32 -19.85 -0.29 -8.85
C ARG A 32 -18.62 -0.32 -7.96
N LYS A 33 -18.49 -1.36 -7.15
CA LYS A 33 -17.40 -1.54 -6.21
C LYS A 33 -16.92 -2.98 -6.24
N VAL A 34 -15.61 -3.17 -6.22
CA VAL A 34 -15.01 -4.49 -6.07
C VAL A 34 -13.95 -4.40 -4.98
N PHE A 35 -14.00 -5.37 -4.07
CA PHE A 35 -13.07 -5.54 -2.97
C PHE A 35 -12.30 -6.82 -3.23
N VAL A 36 -11.00 -6.69 -3.39
CA VAL A 36 -10.11 -7.82 -3.61
C VAL A 36 -9.24 -7.96 -2.38
N ARG A 37 -9.51 -8.99 -1.59
CA ARG A 37 -8.74 -9.29 -0.37
C ARG A 37 -7.96 -10.58 -0.57
N GLY A 38 -6.65 -10.51 -0.46
CA GLY A 38 -5.84 -11.68 -0.18
C GLY A 38 -6.15 -12.17 1.24
N GLN A 39 -6.43 -13.46 1.41
CA GLN A 39 -6.46 -14.08 2.72
C GLN A 39 -5.21 -14.94 2.83
N ASP A 40 -4.44 -14.77 3.90
CA ASP A 40 -3.35 -15.67 4.20
C ASP A 40 -3.90 -16.86 4.96
N ASP A 41 -3.67 -18.04 4.39
CA ASP A 41 -3.65 -19.26 5.16
C ASP A 41 -2.17 -19.60 5.38
N PRO A 42 -1.63 -19.46 6.60
CA PRO A 42 -0.20 -19.65 6.90
C PRO A 42 0.31 -21.07 6.56
N ILE A 43 -0.60 -21.99 6.23
CA ILE A 43 -0.29 -23.36 5.82
C ILE A 43 0.08 -23.45 4.32
N ILE A 44 -0.16 -22.40 3.51
CA ILE A 44 0.01 -22.40 2.04
C ILE A 44 1.32 -21.68 1.62
N SER A 45 2.26 -21.44 2.54
CA SER A 45 3.49 -20.67 2.26
C SER A 45 4.48 -21.35 1.31
N GLU A 46 4.25 -22.60 0.90
CA GLU A 46 5.08 -23.29 -0.10
C GLU A 46 4.25 -23.64 -1.34
N GLY A 47 4.18 -22.71 -2.30
CA GLY A 47 3.83 -23.04 -3.69
C GLY A 47 2.53 -22.49 -4.27
N GLY A 48 1.84 -21.57 -3.59
CA GLY A 48 0.54 -21.02 -3.99
C GLY A 48 0.48 -20.15 -5.27
N ARG A 49 1.31 -20.38 -6.29
CA ARG A 49 1.14 -19.83 -7.66
C ARG A 49 0.23 -20.72 -8.51
N ASP A 50 -0.78 -21.33 -7.89
CA ASP A 50 -1.40 -22.50 -8.48
C ASP A 50 -2.67 -22.19 -9.27
N THR A 51 -2.45 -21.68 -10.49
CA THR A 51 -3.48 -21.63 -11.53
C THR A 51 -4.00 -23.01 -11.93
N SER A 52 -3.36 -24.13 -11.51
CA SER A 52 -3.83 -25.49 -11.86
C SER A 52 -5.23 -25.79 -11.33
N SER A 53 -5.65 -25.11 -10.27
CA SER A 53 -7.01 -25.22 -9.76
C SER A 53 -8.06 -24.66 -10.72
N LEU A 54 -7.70 -23.69 -11.57
CA LEU A 54 -8.61 -23.09 -12.55
C LEU A 54 -8.78 -24.01 -13.75
N SER A 55 -10.03 -24.20 -14.18
CA SER A 55 -10.33 -24.86 -15.44
C SER A 55 -9.61 -24.15 -16.61
N THR A 56 -9.11 -24.91 -17.58
CA THR A 56 -8.48 -24.39 -18.81
C THR A 56 -9.36 -23.35 -19.52
N ASP A 57 -10.68 -23.54 -19.52
CA ASP A 57 -11.63 -22.59 -20.10
C ASP A 57 -11.62 -21.22 -19.41
N THR A 58 -11.48 -21.20 -18.08
CA THR A 58 -11.42 -19.96 -17.31
C THR A 58 -10.10 -19.24 -17.54
N LEU A 59 -8.98 -19.97 -17.54
CA LEU A 59 -7.68 -19.38 -17.87
C LEU A 59 -7.66 -18.81 -19.29
N THR A 60 -8.16 -19.56 -20.27
CA THR A 60 -8.22 -19.13 -21.67
C THR A 60 -9.06 -17.88 -21.82
N PHE A 61 -10.24 -17.85 -21.18
CA PHE A 61 -11.09 -16.67 -21.15
C PHE A 61 -10.36 -15.43 -20.58
N LEU A 62 -9.72 -15.55 -19.42
CA LEU A 62 -9.02 -14.43 -18.78
C LEU A 62 -7.82 -13.95 -19.63
N VAL A 63 -7.09 -14.88 -20.25
CA VAL A 63 -6.01 -14.57 -21.22
C VAL A 63 -6.55 -13.80 -22.41
N ASP A 64 -7.67 -14.22 -22.97
CA ASP A 64 -8.25 -13.55 -24.14
C ASP A 64 -8.80 -12.17 -23.78
N GLU A 65 -9.35 -11.99 -22.58
CA GLU A 65 -9.78 -10.67 -22.10
C GLU A 65 -8.59 -9.73 -21.85
N ILE A 66 -7.50 -10.18 -21.20
CA ILE A 66 -6.34 -9.30 -20.97
C ILE A 66 -5.67 -8.91 -22.29
N LYS A 67 -5.60 -9.82 -23.28
CA LYS A 67 -5.04 -9.54 -24.60
C LYS A 67 -5.78 -8.43 -25.35
N LYS A 68 -7.08 -8.24 -25.06
CA LYS A 68 -7.86 -7.12 -25.61
C LYS A 68 -7.44 -5.78 -25.02
N LEU A 69 -6.87 -5.77 -23.82
CA LEU A 69 -6.36 -4.58 -23.12
C LEU A 69 -4.89 -4.34 -23.46
N ASP A 70 -4.03 -5.35 -23.27
CA ASP A 70 -2.63 -5.34 -23.68
C ASP A 70 -2.15 -6.78 -23.98
N PRO A 71 -1.74 -7.07 -25.24
CA PRO A 71 -1.15 -8.35 -25.62
C PRO A 71 0.08 -8.75 -24.80
N ARG A 72 0.84 -7.80 -24.26
CA ARG A 72 2.07 -8.03 -23.48
C ARG A 72 1.79 -8.66 -22.12
N CYS A 73 0.68 -8.32 -21.47
CA CYS A 73 0.27 -8.89 -20.18
C CYS A 73 -0.17 -10.37 -20.26
N SER A 74 -0.16 -10.98 -21.45
CA SER A 74 -0.58 -12.38 -21.64
C SER A 74 0.50 -13.41 -21.28
N THR A 75 1.77 -13.00 -21.19
CA THR A 75 2.88 -13.85 -20.71
C THR A 75 2.85 -14.04 -19.20
N ASP A 76 2.41 -13.03 -18.45
CA ASP A 76 2.39 -13.02 -16.98
C ASP A 76 1.26 -13.90 -16.41
N ILE A 77 0.21 -14.15 -17.21
CA ILE A 77 -0.82 -15.14 -16.84
C ILE A 77 -0.22 -16.55 -16.82
N ARG A 78 0.70 -16.83 -17.76
CA ARG A 78 1.27 -18.17 -17.94
C ARG A 78 2.33 -18.51 -16.89
N SER A 79 2.88 -17.50 -16.19
CA SER A 79 3.77 -17.68 -15.04
C SER A 79 3.04 -17.89 -13.70
N GLY A 80 1.71 -17.86 -13.71
CA GLY A 80 0.87 -18.15 -12.53
C GLY A 80 0.44 -16.91 -11.73
N GLU A 81 0.72 -15.71 -12.22
CA GLU A 81 0.55 -14.46 -11.46
C GLU A 81 -0.81 -13.79 -11.74
N ILE A 82 -1.89 -14.53 -11.46
CA ILE A 82 -3.25 -14.15 -11.90
C ILE A 82 -3.83 -12.91 -11.17
N ASN A 83 -3.31 -12.54 -10.00
CA ASN A 83 -3.88 -11.47 -9.15
C ASN A 83 -3.82 -10.10 -9.80
N SER A 84 -2.65 -9.76 -10.34
CA SER A 84 -2.38 -8.52 -11.05
C SER A 84 -3.31 -8.36 -12.24
N ILE A 85 -3.52 -9.44 -13.00
CA ILE A 85 -4.45 -9.48 -14.13
C ILE A 85 -5.89 -9.28 -13.67
N LEU A 86 -6.33 -9.97 -12.61
CA LEU A 86 -7.70 -9.85 -12.12
C LEU A 86 -8.00 -8.42 -11.67
N ALA A 87 -7.06 -7.76 -11.00
CA ALA A 87 -7.17 -6.35 -10.64
C ALA A 87 -7.31 -5.45 -11.88
N VAL A 88 -6.48 -5.65 -12.91
CA VAL A 88 -6.50 -4.88 -14.16
C VAL A 88 -7.79 -5.09 -14.95
N LEU A 89 -8.26 -6.33 -15.05
CA LEU A 89 -9.51 -6.67 -15.72
C LEU A 89 -10.72 -6.03 -15.02
N VAL A 90 -10.75 -6.10 -13.69
CA VAL A 90 -11.80 -5.48 -12.88
C VAL A 90 -11.75 -3.96 -13.00
N ALA A 91 -10.56 -3.34 -12.96
CA ALA A 91 -10.40 -1.89 -13.12
C ALA A 91 -11.00 -1.34 -14.44
N ASN A 92 -11.14 -2.19 -15.45
CA ASN A 92 -11.67 -1.84 -16.78
C ASN A 92 -13.19 -2.02 -16.95
N LEU A 93 -13.91 -2.37 -15.89
CA LEU A 93 -15.37 -2.47 -15.91
C LEU A 93 -16.01 -1.08 -16.12
N GLU A 94 -17.02 -1.02 -16.99
CA GLU A 94 -17.59 0.23 -17.54
C GLU A 94 -18.07 1.22 -16.48
N ARG A 95 -18.60 0.71 -15.37
CA ARG A 95 -19.18 1.53 -14.31
C ARG A 95 -18.55 1.26 -12.95
N LEU A 96 -17.35 0.69 -12.91
CA LEU A 96 -16.65 0.52 -11.65
C LEU A 96 -16.22 1.89 -11.16
N GLU A 97 -16.72 2.25 -9.99
CA GLU A 97 -16.45 3.54 -9.35
C GLU A 97 -15.33 3.42 -8.34
N THR A 98 -15.24 2.30 -7.61
CA THR A 98 -14.24 2.04 -6.56
C THR A 98 -13.64 0.65 -6.73
N LEU A 99 -12.31 0.58 -6.73
CA LEU A 99 -11.56 -0.66 -6.61
C LEU A 99 -10.77 -0.59 -5.32
N GLN A 100 -11.02 -1.53 -4.39
CA GLN A 100 -10.21 -1.74 -3.19
C GLN A 100 -9.41 -3.03 -3.33
N ILE A 101 -8.09 -2.89 -3.24
CA ILE A 101 -7.10 -3.96 -3.34
C ILE A 101 -6.47 -4.01 -1.96
N SER A 102 -6.63 -5.12 -1.22
CA SER A 102 -6.01 -5.43 0.08
C SER A 102 -5.18 -6.71 -0.08
N TYR A 103 -3.84 -6.63 -0.06
CA TYR A 103 -2.97 -7.75 -0.44
C TYR A 103 -1.63 -7.77 0.28
N VAL A 104 -1.08 -8.99 0.35
CA VAL A 104 0.26 -9.37 0.85
C VAL A 104 1.27 -9.27 -0.29
N THR A 105 2.43 -8.72 0.02
CA THR A 105 3.40 -8.16 -0.94
C THR A 105 3.98 -9.17 -1.93
N ASP A 106 4.20 -10.41 -1.49
CA ASP A 106 4.78 -11.47 -2.33
C ASP A 106 3.95 -11.81 -3.57
N TYR A 107 2.65 -11.50 -3.55
CA TYR A 107 1.72 -11.79 -4.65
C TYR A 107 1.43 -10.60 -5.56
N MET A 108 2.07 -9.45 -5.32
CA MET A 108 1.84 -8.21 -6.06
C MET A 108 3.04 -7.75 -6.89
N THR A 109 4.18 -8.45 -6.85
CA THR A 109 5.38 -8.05 -7.59
C THR A 109 5.05 -7.73 -9.05
N SER A 110 4.28 -8.56 -9.75
CA SER A 110 3.89 -8.25 -11.13
C SER A 110 2.86 -7.13 -11.29
N LEU A 111 2.00 -6.86 -10.29
CA LEU A 111 1.16 -5.66 -10.37
C LEU A 111 2.05 -4.43 -10.27
N LEU A 112 3.00 -4.44 -9.34
CA LEU A 112 3.98 -3.37 -9.15
C LEU A 112 4.87 -3.20 -10.39
N ASP A 113 5.34 -4.30 -10.99
CA ASP A 113 6.13 -4.29 -12.23
C ASP A 113 5.33 -3.73 -13.42
N MET A 114 4.01 -3.93 -13.45
CA MET A 114 3.14 -3.27 -14.45
C MET A 114 3.14 -1.74 -14.30
N PHE A 115 3.36 -1.22 -13.09
CA PHE A 115 3.45 0.21 -12.81
C PHE A 115 4.85 0.80 -12.99
N ASP A 116 5.90 -0.02 -12.91
CA ASP A 116 7.32 0.39 -12.96
C ASP A 116 7.81 0.86 -14.34
N THR A 117 6.94 0.89 -15.36
CA THR A 117 7.36 1.11 -16.75
C THR A 117 7.37 2.57 -17.23
N GLY A 118 7.12 3.55 -16.36
CA GLY A 118 7.05 4.97 -16.77
C GLY A 118 5.95 5.25 -17.82
N MET A 119 5.05 4.30 -18.02
CA MET A 119 3.96 4.40 -18.99
C MET A 119 2.77 5.14 -18.37
N ASP A 120 2.02 5.85 -19.22
CA ASP A 120 0.62 6.18 -18.92
C ASP A 120 -0.06 4.92 -18.35
N GLN A 121 -0.92 5.09 -17.35
CA GLN A 121 -1.62 4.00 -16.67
C GLN A 121 -3.05 3.84 -17.22
N PRO A 122 -3.25 3.44 -18.50
CA PRO A 122 -4.56 3.46 -19.15
C PRO A 122 -5.53 2.50 -18.47
N TYR A 123 -5.03 1.45 -17.82
CA TYR A 123 -5.84 0.40 -17.23
C TYR A 123 -6.78 0.89 -16.13
N PHE A 124 -6.43 1.98 -15.45
CA PHE A 124 -7.21 2.55 -14.36
C PHE A 124 -7.92 3.86 -14.76
N SER A 125 -7.76 4.29 -16.01
CA SER A 125 -8.26 5.60 -16.50
C SER A 125 -9.79 5.77 -16.42
N LYS A 126 -10.54 4.67 -16.37
CA LYS A 126 -12.01 4.66 -16.31
C LYS A 126 -12.57 4.80 -14.90
N LEU A 127 -11.74 4.60 -13.87
CA LEU A 127 -12.19 4.67 -12.47
C LEU A 127 -12.50 6.12 -12.09
N THR A 128 -13.59 6.32 -11.35
CA THR A 128 -13.92 7.63 -10.77
C THR A 128 -13.23 7.86 -9.42
N SER A 129 -12.96 6.77 -8.69
CA SER A 129 -12.20 6.73 -7.46
C SER A 129 -11.41 5.43 -7.39
N THR A 130 -10.19 5.50 -6.88
CA THR A 130 -9.40 4.32 -6.58
C THR A 130 -9.00 4.38 -5.11
N ASP A 131 -9.20 3.26 -4.41
CA ASP A 131 -8.85 3.09 -3.00
C ASP A 131 -7.82 1.96 -2.94
N LEU A 132 -6.58 2.28 -2.62
CA LEU A 132 -5.52 1.27 -2.59
C LEU A 132 -5.13 0.99 -1.15
N GLU A 133 -5.08 -0.28 -0.77
CA GLU A 133 -4.73 -0.75 0.57
C GLU A 133 -3.65 -1.84 0.48
N LEU A 134 -2.39 -1.52 0.76
CA LEU A 134 -1.33 -2.52 0.71
C LEU A 134 -1.07 -3.07 2.12
N VAL A 135 -1.34 -4.35 2.33
CA VAL A 135 -1.33 -4.98 3.66
C VAL A 135 -0.29 -6.10 3.70
N CYS A 136 0.85 -5.85 4.33
CA CYS A 136 1.72 -6.92 4.82
C CYS A 136 1.08 -7.55 6.06
N VAL A 137 0.78 -8.85 5.99
CA VAL A 137 0.02 -9.62 7.00
C VAL A 137 0.93 -10.56 7.80
N ASP A 138 2.19 -10.71 7.40
CA ASP A 138 3.07 -11.75 7.96
C ASP A 138 3.28 -11.64 9.47
N ALA A 139 3.30 -12.81 10.11
CA ALA A 139 3.38 -12.98 11.56
C ALA A 139 4.75 -12.58 12.16
N ASP A 140 5.76 -12.38 11.31
CA ASP A 140 7.06 -11.86 11.74
C ASP A 140 7.15 -10.33 11.49
N PRO A 141 7.00 -9.52 12.55
CA PRO A 141 7.13 -8.07 12.48
C PRO A 141 8.55 -7.57 12.14
N ALA A 142 9.53 -8.47 12.00
CA ALA A 142 10.91 -8.14 11.60
C ALA A 142 11.24 -8.38 10.11
N MET A 143 10.49 -9.23 9.38
CA MET A 143 11.01 -9.80 8.13
C MET A 143 10.37 -9.32 6.82
N GLU A 144 9.09 -8.91 6.82
CA GLU A 144 8.43 -8.44 5.59
C GLU A 144 8.06 -6.94 5.70
N VAL A 145 8.62 -6.13 4.81
CA VAL A 145 8.35 -4.69 4.68
C VAL A 145 8.15 -4.33 3.21
N ILE A 146 7.33 -3.31 2.97
CA ILE A 146 7.08 -2.78 1.63
C ILE A 146 8.03 -1.61 1.40
N TYR A 147 8.99 -1.77 0.50
CA TYR A 147 9.89 -0.67 0.18
C TYR A 147 9.17 0.45 -0.57
N SER A 148 9.55 1.69 -0.27
CA SER A 148 8.85 2.88 -0.77
C SER A 148 8.90 2.99 -2.28
N ASP A 149 10.00 2.59 -2.91
CA ASP A 149 10.19 2.55 -4.37
C ASP A 149 9.06 1.82 -5.08
N ARG A 150 8.61 0.69 -4.51
CA ARG A 150 7.52 -0.13 -5.04
C ARG A 150 6.16 0.57 -5.00
N ILE A 151 5.91 1.43 -4.01
CA ILE A 151 4.61 2.10 -3.88
C ILE A 151 4.54 3.41 -4.67
N LEU A 152 5.68 4.05 -5.00
CA LEU A 152 5.67 5.35 -5.68
C LEU A 152 4.91 5.32 -7.02
N PRO A 153 5.08 4.31 -7.89
CA PRO A 153 4.32 4.23 -9.14
C PRO A 153 2.80 4.15 -8.92
N LEU A 154 2.36 3.52 -7.83
CA LEU A 154 0.94 3.37 -7.50
C LEU A 154 0.30 4.69 -7.08
N LEU A 155 1.07 5.60 -6.49
CA LEU A 155 0.57 6.92 -6.12
C LEU A 155 0.18 7.75 -7.34
N ALA A 156 0.73 7.43 -8.53
CA ALA A 156 0.40 8.06 -9.80
C ALA A 156 -0.90 7.53 -10.43
N LEU A 157 -1.60 6.57 -9.79
CA LEU A 157 -2.85 6.04 -10.28
C LEU A 157 -3.88 7.16 -10.55
N PRO A 158 -4.49 7.19 -11.75
CA PRO A 158 -5.49 8.19 -12.06
C PRO A 158 -6.66 8.06 -11.07
N ARG A 159 -7.11 9.21 -10.55
CA ARG A 159 -8.24 9.30 -9.61
C ARG A 159 -8.09 8.53 -8.30
N LEU A 160 -6.87 8.15 -7.90
CA LEU A 160 -6.59 7.66 -6.55
C LEU A 160 -7.09 8.69 -5.52
N GLN A 161 -7.98 8.27 -4.62
CA GLN A 161 -8.57 9.14 -3.59
C GLN A 161 -8.07 8.78 -2.20
N HIS A 162 -7.91 7.49 -1.94
CA HIS A 162 -7.47 6.95 -0.66
C HIS A 162 -6.29 6.01 -0.89
N PHE A 163 -5.17 6.31 -0.26
CA PHE A 163 -4.00 5.46 -0.24
C PHE A 163 -3.71 5.00 1.18
N TRP A 164 -3.66 3.70 1.38
CA TRP A 164 -3.32 3.06 2.64
C TRP A 164 -2.23 2.02 2.39
N VAL A 165 -1.23 2.00 3.24
CA VAL A 165 -0.23 0.93 3.29
C VAL A 165 0.21 0.72 4.73
N ASN A 166 0.42 -0.53 5.13
CA ASN A 166 1.12 -0.84 6.37
C ASN A 166 2.56 -1.33 6.11
N ARG A 167 3.41 -1.23 7.13
CA ARG A 167 4.78 -1.77 7.13
C ARG A 167 5.62 -1.29 5.94
N CYS A 168 5.44 -0.04 5.54
CA CYS A 168 6.23 0.59 4.49
C CYS A 168 7.58 1.08 5.05
N LEU A 169 8.67 0.83 4.35
CA LEU A 169 10.00 1.30 4.69
C LEU A 169 10.55 2.18 3.57
N SER A 170 11.13 3.32 3.89
CA SER A 170 11.85 4.08 2.88
C SER A 170 13.26 3.52 2.65
N ASP A 171 13.64 3.45 1.38
CA ASP A 171 14.98 3.08 0.98
C ASP A 171 15.83 4.34 0.78
N SER A 172 16.77 4.57 1.70
CA SER A 172 17.71 5.68 1.63
C SER A 172 18.62 5.66 0.39
N ALA A 173 18.82 4.49 -0.23
CA ALA A 173 19.62 4.33 -1.45
C ALA A 173 18.83 4.62 -2.73
N TYR A 174 17.49 4.61 -2.67
CA TYR A 174 16.65 4.83 -3.84
C TYR A 174 16.31 6.32 -3.99
N HIS A 175 16.72 6.90 -5.11
CA HIS A 175 16.29 8.21 -5.55
C HIS A 175 15.65 8.04 -6.93
N PRO A 176 14.32 8.16 -7.06
CA PRO A 176 13.68 8.03 -8.37
C PRO A 176 14.28 9.07 -9.31
N GLU A 177 14.79 8.63 -10.46
CA GLU A 177 15.46 9.48 -11.47
C GLU A 177 14.51 10.60 -11.94
N GLU A 178 13.22 10.32 -12.00
CA GLU A 178 12.14 11.28 -12.19
C GLU A 178 11.43 11.51 -10.85
N GLY A 179 11.81 12.57 -10.15
CA GLY A 179 11.21 12.90 -8.85
C GLY A 179 9.69 13.10 -8.94
N ILE A 180 8.98 12.73 -7.87
CA ILE A 180 7.54 12.98 -7.76
C ILE A 180 7.27 14.49 -7.79
N LEU A 181 6.59 14.94 -8.84
CA LEU A 181 6.26 16.36 -8.99
C LEU A 181 5.21 16.79 -7.96
N PRO A 182 5.38 17.95 -7.29
CA PRO A 182 4.40 18.45 -6.33
C PRO A 182 3.01 18.65 -6.94
N LYS A 183 1.96 18.39 -6.15
CA LYS A 183 0.54 18.62 -6.48
C LYS A 183 0.04 17.93 -7.75
N THR A 184 0.69 16.84 -8.16
CA THR A 184 0.29 16.06 -9.35
C THR A 184 -0.72 14.96 -9.04
N MET A 185 -0.77 14.48 -7.80
CA MET A 185 -1.62 13.37 -7.38
C MET A 185 -2.94 13.85 -6.78
N ASN A 186 -4.01 13.08 -6.98
CA ASN A 186 -5.38 13.50 -6.62
C ASN A 186 -5.89 12.91 -5.30
N PHE A 187 -5.06 12.19 -4.54
CA PHE A 187 -5.53 11.56 -3.31
C PHE A 187 -5.82 12.59 -2.22
N SER A 188 -6.88 12.32 -1.47
CA SER A 188 -7.39 13.13 -0.36
C SER A 188 -7.09 12.52 1.00
N SER A 189 -6.61 11.28 1.03
CA SER A 189 -6.25 10.54 2.24
C SER A 189 -4.97 9.75 2.01
N ILE A 190 -4.02 9.86 2.95
CA ILE A 190 -2.86 8.98 3.06
C ILE A 190 -2.89 8.31 4.43
N SER A 191 -2.65 7.01 4.46
CA SER A 191 -2.44 6.26 5.70
C SER A 191 -1.24 5.33 5.57
N LEU A 192 -0.22 5.57 6.40
CA LEU A 192 1.01 4.82 6.47
C LEU A 192 1.12 4.24 7.88
N VAL A 193 0.69 2.99 8.07
CA VAL A 193 0.54 2.39 9.41
C VAL A 193 1.69 1.43 9.70
N HIS A 194 2.26 1.47 10.90
CA HIS A 194 3.41 0.64 11.25
C HIS A 194 4.58 0.77 10.24
N SER A 195 4.81 1.98 9.70
CA SER A 195 5.77 2.27 8.63
C SER A 195 6.96 3.09 9.15
N CYS A 196 8.11 3.04 8.49
CA CYS A 196 9.26 3.88 8.81
C CYS A 196 9.74 4.61 7.55
N MET A 197 9.39 5.89 7.43
CA MET A 197 9.74 6.72 6.28
C MET A 197 10.71 7.82 6.68
N ASP A 198 11.77 7.96 5.90
CA ASP A 198 12.70 9.08 5.99
C ASP A 198 12.02 10.40 5.60
N ARG A 199 12.64 11.49 6.05
CA ARG A 199 12.18 12.87 5.80
C ARG A 199 11.91 13.13 4.33
N MET A 200 12.85 12.80 3.44
CA MET A 200 12.75 13.16 2.03
C MET A 200 11.60 12.43 1.37
N THR A 201 11.49 11.12 1.60
CA THR A 201 10.49 10.27 0.94
C THR A 201 9.09 10.64 1.40
N LEU A 202 8.86 10.78 2.72
CA LEU A 202 7.54 11.15 3.21
C LEU A 202 7.13 12.56 2.78
N THR A 203 8.07 13.52 2.81
CA THR A 203 7.80 14.90 2.37
C THR A 203 7.41 14.93 0.89
N LYS A 204 8.09 14.17 0.03
CA LYS A 204 7.73 14.04 -1.40
C LYS A 204 6.32 13.50 -1.57
N ILE A 205 5.95 12.44 -0.85
CA ILE A 205 4.60 11.85 -0.91
C ILE A 205 3.54 12.87 -0.47
N ILE A 206 3.75 13.59 0.63
CA ILE A 206 2.83 14.61 1.13
C ILE A 206 2.68 15.76 0.11
N LEU A 207 3.79 16.27 -0.42
CA LEU A 207 3.81 17.37 -1.39
C LEU A 207 3.21 17.00 -2.75
N ALA A 208 3.26 15.71 -3.13
CA ALA A 208 2.68 15.22 -4.37
C ALA A 208 1.15 15.32 -4.37
N SER A 209 0.51 15.25 -3.20
CA SER A 209 -0.93 15.45 -3.07
C SER A 209 -1.33 16.86 -3.48
N ARG A 210 -2.43 16.98 -4.22
CA ARG A 210 -3.01 18.28 -4.55
C ARG A 210 -3.84 18.86 -3.40
N ARG A 211 -4.57 18.02 -2.64
CA ARG A 211 -5.53 18.41 -1.60
C ARG A 211 -5.68 17.32 -0.55
N LEU A 212 -4.70 17.17 0.32
CA LEU A 212 -4.76 16.20 1.41
C LEU A 212 -5.76 16.68 2.47
N LYS A 213 -6.65 15.78 2.90
CA LYS A 213 -7.65 16.02 3.96
C LYS A 213 -7.30 15.20 5.20
N VAL A 214 -7.12 13.90 5.02
CA VAL A 214 -6.83 12.95 6.10
C VAL A 214 -5.39 12.46 5.98
N PHE A 215 -4.66 12.49 7.08
CA PHE A 215 -3.31 11.94 7.17
C PHE A 215 -3.19 11.00 8.36
N THR A 216 -2.63 9.82 8.14
CA THR A 216 -2.30 8.87 9.20
C THR A 216 -0.87 8.39 9.01
N TYR A 217 -0.05 8.53 10.06
CA TYR A 217 1.31 8.01 10.08
C TYR A 217 1.59 7.36 11.43
N SER A 218 1.83 6.07 11.43
CA SER A 218 2.22 5.32 12.63
C SER A 218 3.56 4.64 12.39
N VAL A 219 4.49 4.83 13.31
CA VAL A 219 5.84 4.29 13.24
C VAL A 219 5.93 2.95 13.97
N SER A 220 6.51 1.94 13.32
CA SER A 220 6.76 0.63 13.94
C SER A 220 8.13 0.57 14.60
N VAL A 221 8.13 0.19 15.88
CA VAL A 221 9.36 -0.09 16.65
C VAL A 221 10.14 -1.23 16.03
N ASP A 222 9.44 -2.31 15.68
CA ASP A 222 10.06 -3.53 15.20
C ASP A 222 10.82 -3.28 13.90
N ILE A 223 10.30 -2.38 13.04
CA ILE A 223 11.00 -1.96 11.81
C ILE A 223 12.26 -1.15 12.16
N ILE A 224 12.17 -0.19 13.08
CA ILE A 224 13.32 0.64 13.50
C ILE A 224 14.41 -0.19 14.18
N GLU A 225 14.05 -1.18 14.99
CA GLU A 225 15.00 -1.96 15.75
C GLU A 225 15.75 -2.98 14.89
N ASN A 226 15.07 -3.55 13.90
CA ASN A 226 15.61 -4.62 13.07
C ASN A 226 16.28 -4.13 11.77
N LEU A 227 15.95 -2.93 11.27
CA LEU A 227 16.46 -2.41 10.00
C LEU A 227 17.34 -1.17 10.26
N GLU A 228 18.64 -1.41 10.45
CA GLU A 228 19.63 -0.45 10.97
C GLU A 228 19.84 0.84 10.15
N ASN A 229 19.20 1.00 8.99
CA ASN A 229 19.60 1.98 7.97
C ASN A 229 18.57 3.08 7.65
N THR A 230 17.38 3.07 8.25
CA THR A 230 16.36 4.10 7.96
C THR A 230 16.14 5.00 9.16
N ASP A 231 16.39 6.28 8.95
CA ASP A 231 16.17 7.31 9.95
C ASP A 231 14.77 7.93 9.78
N PRO A 232 13.82 7.67 10.69
CA PRO A 232 12.46 8.17 10.53
C PRO A 232 12.45 9.69 10.58
N ILE A 233 11.56 10.29 9.78
CA ILE A 233 11.23 11.72 9.86
C ILE A 233 10.93 12.12 11.32
N ASN A 234 11.42 13.28 11.75
CA ASN A 234 11.11 13.79 13.08
C ASN A 234 9.78 14.58 13.09
N THR A 235 9.33 14.96 14.29
CA THR A 235 8.03 15.63 14.48
C THR A 235 7.98 17.00 13.80
N GLU A 236 9.01 17.84 13.95
CA GLU A 236 9.09 19.18 13.34
C GLU A 236 9.05 19.11 11.81
N GLU A 237 9.84 18.21 11.23
CA GLU A 237 9.92 17.99 9.78
C GLU A 237 8.57 17.50 9.22
N LEU A 238 7.88 16.64 9.97
CA LEU A 238 6.56 16.17 9.56
C LEU A 238 5.53 17.31 9.58
N ILE A 239 5.53 18.16 10.60
CA ILE A 239 4.64 19.33 10.66
C ILE A 239 4.97 20.33 9.55
N GLU A 240 6.24 20.56 9.26
CA GLU A 240 6.68 21.40 8.15
C GLU A 240 6.12 20.85 6.82
N ALA A 241 6.26 19.54 6.57
CA ALA A 241 5.73 18.89 5.37
C ALA A 241 4.20 19.01 5.28
N LEU A 242 3.46 18.78 6.37
CA LEU A 242 1.99 18.87 6.40
C LEU A 242 1.47 20.30 6.22
N SER A 243 2.28 21.31 6.54
CA SER A 243 1.90 22.73 6.45
C SER A 243 1.55 23.16 5.02
N CYS A 244 2.01 22.45 3.99
CA CYS A 244 1.58 22.70 2.61
C CYS A 244 0.09 22.43 2.36
N HIS A 245 -0.56 21.67 3.26
CA HIS A 245 -1.99 21.34 3.26
C HIS A 245 -2.74 22.03 4.40
N ALA A 246 -2.20 23.10 4.98
CA ALA A 246 -2.81 23.83 6.10
C ALA A 246 -4.30 24.18 5.94
N GLU A 247 -4.72 24.44 4.70
CA GLU A 247 -6.09 24.82 4.35
C GLU A 247 -6.98 23.64 3.95
N THR A 248 -6.45 22.44 3.76
CA THR A 248 -7.24 21.28 3.31
C THR A 248 -7.24 20.14 4.31
N LEU A 249 -6.18 19.99 5.10
CA LEU A 249 -6.03 18.95 6.10
C LEU A 249 -7.04 19.18 7.23
N ASN A 250 -7.90 18.21 7.47
CA ASN A 250 -8.94 18.24 8.49
C ASN A 250 -8.72 17.22 9.62
N GLU A 251 -7.92 16.19 9.37
CA GLU A 251 -7.70 15.08 10.28
C GLU A 251 -6.25 14.58 10.17
N ALA A 252 -5.59 14.45 11.32
CA ALA A 252 -4.24 13.92 11.43
C ALA A 252 -4.15 12.93 12.60
N HIS A 253 -3.66 11.72 12.31
CA HIS A 253 -3.35 10.68 13.29
C HIS A 253 -1.87 10.38 13.21
N ILE A 254 -1.13 10.68 14.27
CA ILE A 254 0.33 10.53 14.26
C ILE A 254 0.77 9.71 15.48
N SER A 255 1.30 8.52 15.24
CA SER A 255 1.85 7.65 16.28
C SER A 255 3.35 7.49 16.05
N MET A 256 4.17 8.07 16.93
CA MET A 256 5.64 8.01 16.82
C MET A 256 6.19 7.33 18.07
N LYS A 257 6.88 6.21 17.86
CA LYS A 257 7.57 5.46 18.90
C LYS A 257 9.07 5.63 18.69
N GLU A 258 9.77 6.04 19.74
CA GLU A 258 11.21 6.28 19.66
C GLU A 258 12.02 5.21 20.37
N ARG A 259 13.07 4.72 19.70
CA ARG A 259 14.10 3.88 20.30
C ARG A 259 14.86 4.70 21.33
N SER A 260 14.81 4.37 22.63
CA SER A 260 15.72 5.03 23.58
C SER A 260 17.14 4.70 23.18
N ARG A 261 17.89 5.72 22.72
CA ARG A 261 19.27 5.59 22.31
C ARG A 261 20.16 5.39 23.55
N ALA A 262 20.21 4.16 24.06
CA ALA A 262 21.21 3.77 25.05
C ALA A 262 22.61 3.56 24.43
N ARG A 263 22.76 3.67 23.09
CA ARG A 263 23.98 3.25 22.37
C ARG A 263 24.58 4.21 21.34
N ALA A 264 24.07 5.43 21.13
CA ALA A 264 24.67 6.34 20.16
C ALA A 264 24.67 7.80 20.64
N GLU A 265 25.85 8.42 20.60
CA GLU A 265 26.19 9.82 20.93
C GLU A 265 25.56 10.86 19.98
N SER A 266 24.30 10.67 19.59
CA SER A 266 23.59 11.59 18.71
C SER A 266 22.68 12.51 19.51
N VAL A 267 22.80 13.81 19.24
CA VAL A 267 21.95 14.92 19.66
C VAL A 267 20.49 14.51 19.91
N GLU A 268 19.97 14.85 21.09
CA GLU A 268 18.55 14.72 21.46
C GLU A 268 17.69 15.25 20.31
N ARG A 269 16.83 14.40 19.74
CA ARG A 269 15.85 14.88 18.76
C ARG A 269 14.70 15.52 19.52
N PRO A 270 14.11 16.62 19.01
CA PRO A 270 12.85 17.12 19.52
C PRO A 270 11.76 16.07 19.30
N THR A 271 11.41 15.38 20.39
CA THR A 271 10.46 14.25 20.36
C THR A 271 9.03 14.72 20.58
N THR A 272 8.85 15.95 21.07
CA THR A 272 7.55 16.55 21.37
C THR A 272 7.09 17.39 20.20
N PHE A 273 5.84 17.20 19.75
CA PHE A 273 5.23 18.15 18.84
C PHE A 273 5.14 19.52 19.50
N GLU A 274 5.88 20.50 19.00
CA GLU A 274 5.87 21.85 19.56
C GLU A 274 4.57 22.58 19.26
N SER A 275 4.05 22.45 18.03
CA SER A 275 2.88 23.21 17.59
C SER A 275 2.23 22.66 16.32
N PHE A 276 0.90 22.60 16.33
CA PHE A 276 0.05 22.33 15.15
C PHE A 276 -0.64 23.59 14.60
N VAL A 277 -0.30 24.77 15.14
CA VAL A 277 -0.88 26.08 14.73
C VAL A 277 -0.87 26.32 13.21
N PRO A 278 0.16 25.87 12.45
CA PRO A 278 0.14 26.02 10.99
C PRO A 278 -1.05 25.33 10.30
N LEU A 279 -1.62 24.27 10.87
CA LEU A 279 -2.68 23.45 10.27
C LEU A 279 -4.08 24.02 10.58
N ARG A 280 -4.40 25.16 9.97
CA ARG A 280 -5.57 26.00 10.30
C ARG A 280 -6.94 25.30 10.23
N ASN A 281 -7.09 24.31 9.35
CA ASN A 281 -8.34 23.58 9.16
C ASN A 281 -8.40 22.22 9.87
N LEU A 282 -7.39 21.89 10.66
CA LEU A 282 -7.34 20.66 11.44
C LEU A 282 -8.43 20.65 12.50
N ARG A 283 -9.31 19.64 12.47
CA ARG A 283 -10.43 19.46 13.39
C ARG A 283 -10.24 18.26 14.32
N TYR A 284 -9.56 17.25 13.81
CA TYR A 284 -9.27 16.02 14.52
C TYR A 284 -7.77 15.82 14.53
N LEU A 285 -7.22 15.67 15.73
CA LEU A 285 -5.81 15.43 15.97
C LEU A 285 -5.70 14.32 16.99
N ASP A 286 -5.10 13.21 16.58
CA ASP A 286 -4.72 12.11 17.45
C ASP A 286 -3.20 11.98 17.43
N ILE A 287 -2.60 11.93 18.61
CA ILE A 287 -1.16 11.86 18.79
C ILE A 287 -0.86 10.79 19.84
N GLU A 288 -0.13 9.77 19.42
CA GLU A 288 0.44 8.78 20.31
C GLU A 288 1.97 8.93 20.30
N GLN A 289 2.55 9.22 21.45
CA GLN A 289 4.00 9.29 21.62
C GLN A 289 4.43 8.36 22.75
N ALA A 290 5.37 7.47 22.45
CA ALA A 290 5.93 6.58 23.44
C ALA A 290 7.47 6.55 23.32
N ALA A 291 8.14 6.81 24.43
CA ALA A 291 9.56 6.54 24.56
C ALA A 291 9.74 5.05 24.88
N ILE A 292 10.48 4.32 24.06
CA ILE A 292 10.82 2.93 24.34
C ILE A 292 12.00 2.96 25.28
N THR A 293 11.76 3.02 26.59
CA THR A 293 12.83 2.81 27.56
C THR A 293 13.34 1.39 27.42
N SER A 294 14.60 1.20 26.99
CA SER A 294 15.23 -0.10 27.10
C SER A 294 15.20 -0.49 28.57
N VAL A 295 14.38 -1.48 28.92
CA VAL A 295 14.46 -2.10 30.24
C VAL A 295 15.84 -2.75 30.27
N ILE A 296 16.79 -2.06 30.90
CA ILE A 296 18.05 -2.67 31.32
C ILE A 296 17.60 -3.83 32.20
N LYS A 297 17.72 -5.07 31.67
CA LYS A 297 17.81 -6.24 32.53
C LYS A 297 19.12 -6.07 33.28
N ASP A 298 19.09 -5.30 34.35
CA ASP A 298 19.98 -5.50 35.48
C ASP A 298 19.52 -6.81 36.13
N ALA A 299 19.80 -7.92 35.45
CA ALA A 299 20.01 -9.17 36.13
C ALA A 299 21.40 -9.03 36.76
N ALA A 300 21.39 -8.53 37.99
CA ALA A 300 22.46 -8.78 38.92
C ALA A 300 22.65 -10.30 39.00
N ASP A 301 23.86 -10.76 38.68
CA ASP A 301 24.60 -11.84 39.36
C ASP A 301 26.09 -11.74 38.96
#